data_AF-A0A820KHS1-F1
#
_entry.id   AF-A0A820KHS1-F1
#
_cell.length_a   1.000
_cell.length_b   1.000
_cell.length_c   1.000
_cell.angle_alpha   90.00
_cell.angle_beta   90.00
_cell.angle_gamma   90.00
#
_symmetry.space_group_name_H-M   'P 1'
#
loop_
_entity.id
_entity.type
_entity.pdbx_description
1 polymer ?
#
loop_
_entity_poly.entity_id
_entity_poly.type
_entity_poly.pdbx_seq_one_letter_code
_entity_poly.pdbx_strand_id
1 'polypeptide(L)'
;WASVGIFSYMRIPTTLIIFEVIPFLVLAVGVDNIFILTQTIQRDRRLPDEDVESQISRIVGRVGPAMLLTSLSESIAFFLGALTPMPAVRLFSLYAGMSVLIDFLLQITIFVSLITLDQKRTLDKRFDVFCCCQVPKKK
;
A
#
# COMPACT_ATOMS: atom_id res chain seq x y z
N TRP A 1 -0.47 12.17 -2.38
CA TRP A 1 -0.86 13.51 -1.87
C TRP A 1 -0.16 13.91 -0.57
N ALA A 2 -0.04 13.02 0.42
CA ALA A 2 0.63 13.35 1.69
C ALA A 2 2.08 13.87 1.51
N SER A 3 2.87 13.28 0.62
CA SER A 3 4.22 13.75 0.27
C SER A 3 4.24 15.19 -0.25
N VAL A 4 3.31 15.53 -1.16
CA VAL A 4 3.16 16.89 -1.69
C VAL A 4 2.80 17.87 -0.57
N GLY A 5 1.92 17.47 0.36
CA GLY A 5 1.58 18.28 1.53
C GLY A 5 2.77 18.57 2.45
N ILE A 6 3.60 17.56 2.73
CA ILE A 6 4.80 17.69 3.57
C ILE A 6 5.81 18.65 2.92
N PHE A 7 6.10 18.46 1.63
CA PHE A 7 7.06 19.31 0.93
C PHE A 7 6.54 20.73 0.66
N SER A 8 5.23 20.88 0.49
CA SER A 8 4.59 22.20 0.43
C SER A 8 4.73 22.95 1.76
N TYR A 9 4.58 22.25 2.90
CA TYR A 9 4.84 22.83 4.23
C TYR A 9 6.31 23.28 4.40
N MET A 10 7.26 22.54 3.81
CA MET A 10 8.68 22.89 3.77
C MET A 10 9.05 23.97 2.72
N ARG A 11 8.06 24.58 2.04
CA ARG A 11 8.23 25.59 0.99
C ARG A 11 9.10 25.13 -0.20
N ILE A 12 9.07 23.84 -0.53
CA ILE A 12 9.73 23.32 -1.73
C ILE A 12 8.82 23.54 -2.94
N PRO A 13 9.31 24.11 -4.06
CA PRO A 13 8.49 24.34 -5.24
C PRO A 13 8.01 23.03 -5.85
N THR A 14 6.73 22.98 -6.20
CA THR A 14 6.11 21.86 -6.91
C THR A 14 5.97 22.21 -8.39
N THR A 15 6.37 21.30 -9.28
CA THR A 15 6.29 21.48 -10.74
C THR A 15 5.13 20.66 -11.33
N LEU A 16 4.65 21.01 -12.53
CA LEU A 16 3.57 20.28 -13.20
C LEU A 16 3.89 18.80 -13.47
N ILE A 17 5.16 18.48 -13.75
CA ILE A 17 5.64 17.11 -14.01
C ILE A 17 5.34 16.18 -12.81
N ILE A 18 5.44 16.70 -11.59
CA ILE A 18 5.19 15.94 -10.36
C ILE A 18 3.72 15.49 -10.29
N PHE A 19 2.78 16.36 -10.66
CA PHE A 19 1.35 16.05 -10.64
C PHE A 19 0.96 15.01 -11.70
N GLU A 20 1.69 14.95 -12.80
CA GLU A 20 1.42 13.97 -13.86
C GLU A 20 2.06 12.62 -13.54
N VAL A 21 3.35 12.58 -13.21
CA VAL A 21 4.11 11.33 -13.15
C VAL A 21 4.00 10.61 -11.80
N ILE A 22 3.99 11.34 -10.68
CA ILE A 22 4.01 10.71 -9.35
C ILE A 22 2.78 9.85 -9.07
N PRO A 23 1.55 10.26 -9.43
CA PRO A 23 0.38 9.39 -9.24
C PRO A 23 0.52 8.05 -9.94
N PHE A 24 1.02 8.02 -11.19
CA PHE A 24 1.21 6.75 -11.91
C PHE A 24 2.31 5.90 -11.29
N LEU A 25 3.42 6.51 -10.87
CA LEU A 25 4.54 5.82 -10.23
C LEU A 25 4.10 5.16 -8.92
N VAL A 26 3.47 5.93 -8.03
CA VAL A 26 3.02 5.43 -6.72
C VAL A 26 1.91 4.39 -6.89
N LEU A 27 1.01 4.57 -7.87
CA LEU A 27 0.00 3.57 -8.18
C LEU A 27 0.62 2.26 -8.64
N ALA A 28 1.63 2.29 -9.52
CA ALA A 28 2.30 1.08 -10.01
C ALA A 28 2.94 0.29 -8.86
N VAL A 29 3.75 0.96 -8.03
CA VAL A 29 4.39 0.34 -6.86
C VAL A 29 3.34 -0.18 -5.87
N GLY A 30 2.32 0.63 -5.59
CA GLY A 30 1.32 0.28 -4.59
C GLY A 30 0.42 -0.88 -5.01
N VAL A 31 0.06 -0.96 -6.30
CA VAL A 31 -0.71 -2.08 -6.84
C VAL A 31 0.08 -3.39 -6.77
N ASP A 32 1.38 -3.38 -7.06
CA ASP A 32 2.22 -4.57 -6.97
C ASP A 32 2.27 -5.11 -5.53
N ASN A 33 2.49 -4.23 -4.56
CA ASN A 33 2.49 -4.56 -3.13
C ASN A 33 1.14 -5.12 -2.66
N ILE A 34 0.04 -4.48 -3.05
CA ILE A 34 -1.32 -4.92 -2.71
C ILE A 34 -1.62 -6.28 -3.37
N PHE A 35 -1.23 -6.47 -4.62
CA PHE A 35 -1.45 -7.73 -5.34
C PHE A 35 -0.70 -8.89 -4.69
N ILE A 36 0.56 -8.69 -4.29
CA ILE A 36 1.35 -9.70 -3.58
C ILE A 36 0.66 -10.09 -2.27
N LEU A 37 0.21 -9.11 -1.47
CA LEU A 37 -0.45 -9.38 -0.19
C LEU A 37 -1.78 -10.14 -0.38
N THR A 38 -2.66 -9.63 -1.24
CA THR A 38 -3.97 -10.23 -1.50
C THR A 38 -3.88 -11.62 -2.11
N GLN A 39 -2.98 -11.84 -3.07
CA GLN A 39 -2.75 -13.16 -3.66
C GLN A 39 -2.22 -14.14 -2.62
N THR A 40 -1.36 -13.69 -1.69
CA THR A 40 -0.87 -14.57 -0.62
C THR A 40 -1.98 -14.94 0.36
N ILE A 41 -2.86 -13.98 0.71
CA ILE A 41 -4.05 -14.24 1.53
C ILE A 41 -4.99 -15.24 0.87
N GLN A 42 -5.24 -15.10 -0.43
CA GLN A 42 -6.13 -16.01 -1.17
C GLN A 42 -5.55 -17.41 -1.36
N ARG A 43 -4.22 -17.54 -1.46
CA ARG A 43 -3.53 -18.84 -1.60
C ARG A 43 -3.34 -19.56 -0.27
N ASP A 44 -3.28 -18.85 0.85
CA ASP A 44 -3.11 -19.45 2.17
C ASP A 44 -4.41 -20.16 2.60
N ARG A 45 -4.27 -21.41 3.04
CA ARG A 45 -5.39 -22.15 3.65
C ARG A 45 -5.40 -21.89 5.14
N ARG A 46 -6.52 -21.34 5.61
CA ARG A 46 -6.78 -21.13 7.04
C ARG A 46 -6.72 -22.45 7.81
N LEU A 47 -6.03 -22.46 8.94
CA LEU A 47 -5.95 -23.64 9.80
C LEU A 47 -7.27 -23.87 10.57
N PRO A 48 -7.56 -25.12 11.02
CA PRO A 48 -8.87 -25.51 11.59
C PRO A 48 -9.37 -24.74 12.82
N ASP A 49 -8.54 -23.99 13.54
CA ASP A 49 -8.90 -23.19 14.73
C ASP A 49 -8.25 -21.79 14.72
N GLU A 50 -7.82 -21.32 13.54
CA GLU A 50 -7.12 -20.03 13.44
C GLU A 50 -8.13 -18.89 13.27
N ASP A 51 -8.06 -17.84 14.09
CA ASP A 51 -8.85 -16.62 13.87
C ASP A 51 -8.38 -15.83 12.64
N VAL A 52 -9.28 -15.04 12.04
CA VAL A 52 -8.94 -14.21 10.86
C VAL A 52 -7.75 -13.29 11.12
N GLU A 53 -7.71 -12.72 12.32
CA GLU A 53 -6.62 -11.83 12.75
C GLU A 53 -5.29 -12.58 12.88
N SER A 54 -5.33 -13.82 13.38
CA SER A 54 -4.14 -14.69 13.47
C SER A 54 -3.64 -15.09 12.08
N GLN A 55 -4.56 -15.42 11.16
CA GLN A 55 -4.20 -15.75 9.79
C GLN A 55 -3.54 -14.56 9.08
N ILE A 56 -4.14 -13.38 9.16
CA ILE A 56 -3.62 -12.18 8.48
C ILE A 56 -2.30 -11.75 9.11
N SER A 57 -2.17 -11.75 10.44
CA SER A 57 -0.90 -11.40 11.09
C SER A 57 0.22 -12.38 10.73
N ARG A 58 -0.05 -13.69 10.62
CA ARG A 58 0.91 -14.69 10.13
C ARG A 58 1.34 -14.41 8.69
N ILE A 59 0.41 -14.07 7.81
CA ILE A 59 0.70 -13.79 6.39
C ILE A 59 1.47 -12.48 6.23
N VAL A 60 1.04 -11.43 6.92
CA VAL A 60 1.73 -10.12 6.94
C VAL A 60 3.13 -10.28 7.54
N GLY A 61 3.32 -11.10 8.57
CA GLY A 61 4.63 -11.40 9.13
C GLY A 61 5.56 -12.12 8.14
N ARG A 62 5.01 -12.91 7.21
CA ARG A 62 5.77 -13.63 6.18
C ARG A 62 6.13 -12.76 4.98
N VAL A 63 5.19 -11.94 4.50
CA VAL A 63 5.33 -11.15 3.26
C VAL A 63 5.83 -9.73 3.55
N GLY A 64 5.49 -9.18 4.70
CA GLY A 64 5.82 -7.82 5.13
C GLY A 64 7.31 -7.48 5.07
N PRO A 65 8.24 -8.35 5.50
CA PRO A 65 9.68 -8.08 5.37
C PRO A 65 10.13 -7.92 3.92
N ALA A 66 9.58 -8.71 3.00
CA ALA A 66 9.90 -8.59 1.57
C ALA A 66 9.37 -7.27 0.99
N MET A 67 8.13 -6.91 1.32
CA MET A 67 7.53 -5.62 0.90
C MET A 67 8.25 -4.41 1.49
N LEU A 68 8.75 -4.52 2.72
CA LEU A 68 9.55 -3.48 3.36
C LEU A 68 10.87 -3.31 2.63
N LEU A 69 11.56 -4.41 2.32
CA LEU A 69 12.83 -4.39 1.61
C LEU A 69 12.70 -3.76 0.22
N THR A 70 11.67 -4.12 -0.55
CA THR A 70 11.43 -3.54 -1.88
C THR A 70 11.15 -2.05 -1.77
N SER A 71 10.16 -1.65 -0.98
CA SER A 71 9.74 -0.24 -0.83
C SER A 71 10.86 0.64 -0.26
N LEU A 72 11.65 0.12 0.68
CA LEU A 72 12.80 0.83 1.24
C LEU A 72 13.92 0.98 0.20
N SER A 73 14.19 -0.06 -0.58
CA SER A 73 15.20 -0.01 -1.64
C SER A 73 14.83 0.99 -2.74
N GLU A 74 13.56 1.04 -3.14
CA GLU A 74 13.04 2.01 -4.11
C GLU A 74 13.13 3.43 -3.56
N SER A 75 12.73 3.62 -2.30
CA SER A 75 12.81 4.93 -1.64
C SER A 75 14.25 5.42 -1.58
N ILE A 76 15.21 4.57 -1.18
CA ILE A 76 16.64 4.90 -1.17
C ILE A 76 17.13 5.23 -2.59
N ALA A 77 16.75 4.43 -3.60
CA ALA A 77 17.14 4.69 -4.98
C ALA A 77 16.61 6.04 -5.49
N PHE A 78 15.35 6.39 -5.19
CA PHE A 78 14.80 7.71 -5.50
C PHE A 78 15.53 8.82 -4.75
N PHE A 79 15.84 8.66 -3.46
CA PHE A 79 16.61 9.65 -2.71
C PHE A 79 18.03 9.83 -3.26
N LEU A 80 18.69 8.77 -3.72
CA LEU A 80 19.98 8.88 -4.42
C LEU A 80 19.84 9.63 -5.75
N GLY A 81 18.72 9.46 -6.47
CA GLY A 81 18.39 10.26 -7.65
C GLY A 81 18.28 11.77 -7.38
N ALA A 82 18.00 12.16 -6.12
CA ALA A 82 17.97 13.56 -5.71
C ALA A 82 19.36 14.23 -5.64
N LEU A 83 20.45 13.46 -5.72
CA LEU A 83 21.81 13.99 -5.78
C LEU A 83 22.19 14.52 -7.17
N THR A 84 21.33 14.31 -8.17
CA THR A 84 21.57 14.77 -9.53
C THR A 84 21.58 16.31 -9.61
N PRO A 85 22.43 16.91 -10.47
CA PRO A 85 22.55 18.36 -10.60
C PRO A 85 21.34 19.00 -11.29
N MET A 86 20.50 18.21 -11.98
CA MET A 86 19.32 18.72 -12.68
C MET A 86 18.17 18.98 -11.68
N PRO A 87 17.71 20.24 -11.53
CA PRO A 87 16.74 20.60 -10.49
C PRO A 87 15.38 19.92 -10.66
N ALA A 88 14.95 19.68 -11.90
CA ALA A 88 13.69 19.00 -12.18
C ALA A 88 13.70 17.54 -11.68
N VAL A 89 14.78 16.81 -11.98
CA VAL A 89 14.95 15.40 -11.56
C VAL A 89 15.14 15.33 -10.05
N ARG A 90 15.90 16.26 -9.46
CA ARG A 90 16.11 16.31 -8.02
C ARG A 90 14.81 16.44 -7.23
N LEU A 91 13.92 17.36 -7.64
CA LEU A 91 12.61 17.53 -7.02
C LEU A 91 11.76 16.29 -7.24
N PHE A 92 11.67 15.78 -8.47
CA PHE A 92 10.93 14.55 -8.76
C PHE A 92 11.35 13.38 -7.85
N SER A 93 12.66 13.14 -7.74
CA SER A 93 13.25 12.10 -6.92
C SER A 93 12.93 12.24 -5.43
N LEU A 94 12.98 13.45 -4.86
CA LEU A 94 12.61 13.70 -3.46
C LEU A 94 11.13 13.39 -3.20
N TYR A 95 10.25 13.85 -4.08
CA TYR A 95 8.81 13.63 -3.94
C TYR A 95 8.46 12.16 -4.15
N ALA A 96 9.08 11.47 -5.12
CA ALA A 96 8.87 10.05 -5.37
C ALA A 96 9.30 9.19 -4.17
N GLY A 97 10.53 9.39 -3.67
CA GLY A 97 11.05 8.64 -2.52
C GLY A 97 10.19 8.79 -1.26
N MET A 98 9.74 10.02 -0.95
CA MET A 98 8.83 10.24 0.17
C MET A 98 7.44 9.64 -0.08
N SER A 99 6.95 9.66 -1.32
CA SER A 99 5.64 9.09 -1.64
C SER A 99 5.62 7.58 -1.47
N VAL A 100 6.66 6.87 -1.93
CA VAL A 100 6.78 5.41 -1.78
C VAL A 100 6.86 5.02 -0.30
N LEU A 101 7.62 5.75 0.52
CA LEU A 101 7.66 5.51 1.97
C LEU A 101 6.29 5.65 2.63
N ILE A 102 5.55 6.72 2.31
CA ILE A 102 4.22 6.93 2.89
C ILE A 102 3.23 5.88 2.37
N ASP A 103 3.32 5.52 1.10
CA ASP A 103 2.48 4.48 0.50
C ASP A 103 2.67 3.14 1.22
N PHE A 104 3.92 2.72 1.47
CA PHE A 104 4.21 1.54 2.27
C PHE A 104 3.62 1.61 3.69
N LEU A 105 3.77 2.75 4.38
CA LEU A 105 3.21 2.91 5.73
C LEU A 105 1.68 2.82 5.74
N LEU A 106 1.01 3.41 4.75
CA LEU A 106 -0.45 3.33 4.62
C LEU A 106 -0.91 1.92 4.24
N GLN A 107 -0.14 1.19 3.43
CA GLN A 107 -0.42 -0.19 3.08
C GLN A 107 -0.32 -1.11 4.29
N ILE A 108 0.78 -1.05 5.06
CA ILE A 108 0.96 -1.96 6.19
C ILE A 108 -0.01 -1.69 7.35
N THR A 109 -0.53 -0.46 7.46
CA THR A 109 -1.46 -0.07 8.54
C THR A 109 -2.92 -0.09 8.09
N ILE A 110 -3.31 0.80 7.18
CA ILE A 110 -4.68 1.00 6.76
C ILE A 110 -5.15 -0.16 5.89
N PHE A 111 -4.36 -0.54 4.87
CA PHE A 111 -4.80 -1.60 3.95
C PHE A 111 -4.90 -2.96 4.65
N VAL A 112 -3.94 -3.31 5.52
CA VAL A 112 -4.03 -4.52 6.35
C VAL A 112 -5.25 -4.51 7.28
N SER A 113 -5.58 -3.35 7.86
CA SER A 113 -6.78 -3.24 8.71
C SER A 113 -8.07 -3.41 7.89
N LEU A 114 -8.15 -2.78 6.71
CA LEU A 114 -9.30 -2.89 5.83
C LEU A 114 -9.51 -4.31 5.30
N ILE A 115 -8.44 -5.00 4.88
CA ILE A 115 -8.57 -6.38 4.40
C ILE A 115 -8.96 -7.33 5.53
N THR A 116 -8.54 -7.06 6.77
CA THR A 116 -8.97 -7.84 7.94
C THR A 116 -10.47 -7.71 8.18
N LEU A 117 -11.00 -6.49 8.07
CA LEU A 117 -12.44 -6.24 8.18
C LEU A 117 -13.21 -6.88 7.02
N ASP A 118 -12.67 -6.81 5.80
CA ASP A 118 -13.26 -7.41 4.61
C ASP A 118 -13.33 -8.95 4.71
N GLN A 119 -12.27 -9.59 5.20
CA GLN A 119 -12.25 -11.04 5.45
C GLN A 119 -13.27 -11.44 6.51
N LYS A 120 -13.37 -10.68 7.63
CA LYS A 120 -14.43 -10.91 8.63
C LYS A 120 -15.82 -10.80 8.01
N ARG A 121 -16.05 -9.80 7.16
CA ARG A 121 -17.34 -9.63 6.49
C ARG A 121 -17.65 -10.76 5.51
N THR A 122 -16.65 -11.22 4.77
CA THR A 122 -16.78 -12.32 3.81
C THR A 122 -17.21 -13.60 4.51
N LEU A 123 -16.67 -13.88 5.70
CA LEU A 123 -17.08 -15.02 6.53
C LEU A 123 -18.51 -14.88 7.06
N ASP A 124 -18.92 -13.67 7.41
CA ASP A 124 -20.29 -13.33 7.81
C ASP A 124 -21.30 -13.39 6.65
N LYS A 125 -20.85 -13.67 5.42
CA LYS A 125 -21.67 -13.78 4.19
C LYS A 125 -22.56 -12.55 3.95
N ARG A 126 -22.03 -11.35 4.16
CA ARG A 126 -22.73 -10.08 3.89
C ARG A 126 -22.31 -9.51 2.52
N PHE A 127 -23.22 -8.79 1.85
CA PHE A 127 -22.95 -8.19 0.53
C PHE A 127 -22.00 -6.99 0.59
N ASP A 128 -21.33 -6.71 -0.56
CA ASP A 128 -20.15 -5.85 -0.54
C ASP A 128 -20.39 -4.36 -0.30
N VAL A 129 -21.52 -3.86 -0.76
CA VAL A 129 -21.87 -2.42 -0.71
C VAL A 129 -23.07 -2.16 0.20
N PHE A 130 -23.88 -3.20 0.44
CA PHE A 130 -25.07 -3.13 1.30
C PHE A 130 -24.85 -3.95 2.57
N CYS A 131 -24.38 -3.28 3.62
CA CYS A 131 -24.09 -3.86 4.93
C CYS A 131 -25.30 -4.54 5.63
N CYS A 132 -26.52 -4.37 5.12
CA CYS A 132 -27.76 -4.86 5.71
C CYS A 132 -28.31 -6.15 5.06
N CYS A 133 -27.75 -6.61 3.93
CA CYS A 133 -28.25 -7.78 3.23
C CYS A 133 -27.29 -8.97 3.42
N GLN A 134 -27.81 -10.10 3.91
CA GLN A 134 -27.08 -11.37 3.95
C GLN A 134 -27.28 -12.14 2.65
N VAL A 135 -26.22 -12.80 2.17
CA VAL A 135 -26.28 -13.67 1.00
C VAL A 135 -27.20 -14.85 1.32
N PRO A 136 -28.28 -15.09 0.53
CA PRO A 136 -29.18 -16.20 0.79
C PRO A 136 -28.42 -17.53 0.70
N LYS A 137 -28.57 -18.38 1.73
CA LYS A 137 -28.04 -19.75 1.71
C LYS A 137 -28.68 -20.47 0.51
N LYS A 138 -27.89 -20.86 -0.49
CA LYS A 138 -28.34 -21.84 -1.50
C LYS A 138 -28.70 -23.14 -0.75
N LYS A 139 -29.97 -23.53 -0.82
CA LYS A 139 -30.47 -24.85 -0.44
C LYS A 139 -29.89 -25.90 -1.37
#